data_AF-A0A316I3P5-F1
#
_entry.id   AF-A0A316I3P5-F1
#
_cell.length_a   1.000
_cell.length_b   1.000
_cell.length_c   1.000
_cell.angle_alpha   90.00
_cell.angle_beta   90.00
_cell.angle_gamma   90.00
#
_symmetry.space_group_name_H-M   'P 1'
#
loop_
_entity.id
_entity.type
_entity.pdbx_description
1 polymer ?
#
loop_
_entity_poly.entity_id
_entity_poly.type
_entity_poly.pdbx_seq_one_letter_code
_entity_poly.pdbx_strand_id
1 'polypeptide(L)'
;MKRWLLVAGAVVVVLGLVFGGLWVLLPPDHRTTFLVDASESADFGEVADAVGTAASNMSADDSLALRRFGGACDAGNTAELVPPGTGQAAEISAAARAITPSGKATLLSGILAAIDDFARTYPFRGDKTNRVVVIARGGADACGKSAEEVRAIIKEHIAKAGVKIDFRFVGHKLNRDQVKVLNEIAAAADAQQPRLTKNSAELVTTMKEVSVPADLVAKEVKTSPCDAATPEVLLAAHKPQVDGARYFDIKCEQDRYLLAKANNEQRFSDDLIAVFEFKDDTWQYVVAGTDLPCGQVPKDVWQKWDFRCNFDPVVCRDGESKITVLEGWVDCTAAIDIADRYNAAINAQQAQGQGLFWTYGEWSCSWPYEDGLAHSQVPLKCGRKSDRALVQIGDYQW
;
A
#
# COMPACT_ATOMS: atom_id res chain seq x y z
N MET A 1 -30.93 -54.06 13.86
CA MET A 1 -30.49 -52.66 14.12
C MET A 1 -28.99 -52.42 13.90
N LYS A 2 -28.07 -53.26 14.41
CA LYS A 2 -26.60 -53.05 14.25
C LYS A 2 -26.07 -52.96 12.80
N ARG A 3 -26.63 -53.70 11.84
CA ARG A 3 -26.17 -53.69 10.43
C ARG A 3 -26.50 -52.39 9.69
N TRP A 4 -27.58 -51.71 10.05
CA TRP A 4 -28.01 -50.47 9.39
C TRP A 4 -27.11 -49.27 9.76
N LEU A 5 -26.61 -49.22 11.00
CA LEU A 5 -25.70 -48.16 11.46
C LEU A 5 -24.33 -48.25 10.76
N LEU A 6 -23.83 -49.46 10.50
CA LEU A 6 -22.56 -49.65 9.77
C LEU A 6 -22.66 -49.24 8.30
N VAL A 7 -23.79 -49.55 7.65
CA VAL A 7 -24.04 -49.13 6.26
C VAL A 7 -24.20 -47.61 6.18
N ALA A 8 -24.95 -46.98 7.10
CA ALA A 8 -25.08 -45.53 7.15
C ALA A 8 -23.75 -44.82 7.38
N GLY A 9 -22.90 -45.33 8.29
CA GLY A 9 -21.56 -44.78 8.52
C GLY A 9 -20.65 -44.89 7.30
N ALA A 10 -20.65 -46.04 6.61
CA ALA A 10 -19.88 -46.22 5.39
C ALA A 10 -20.33 -45.29 4.26
N VAL A 11 -21.64 -45.08 4.09
CA VAL A 11 -22.18 -44.15 3.08
C VAL A 11 -21.78 -42.72 3.38
N VAL A 12 -21.81 -42.27 4.63
CA VAL A 12 -21.38 -40.91 5.02
C VAL A 12 -19.89 -40.72 4.78
N VAL A 13 -19.05 -41.71 5.09
CA VAL A 13 -17.59 -41.62 4.83
C VAL A 13 -17.29 -41.60 3.34
N VAL A 14 -17.95 -42.44 2.54
CA VAL A 14 -17.78 -42.44 1.07
C VAL A 14 -18.28 -41.13 0.48
N LEU A 15 -19.44 -40.62 0.90
CA LEU A 15 -19.93 -39.31 0.45
C LEU A 15 -19.01 -38.19 0.89
N GLY A 16 -18.47 -38.22 2.12
CA GLY A 16 -17.50 -37.24 2.59
C GLY A 16 -16.20 -37.24 1.79
N LEU A 17 -15.67 -38.42 1.43
CA LEU A 17 -14.50 -38.56 0.57
C LEU A 17 -14.77 -38.19 -0.88
N VAL A 18 -15.97 -38.50 -1.39
CA VAL A 18 -16.38 -38.13 -2.75
C VAL A 18 -16.61 -36.63 -2.85
N PHE A 19 -17.31 -36.01 -1.90
CA PHE A 19 -17.56 -34.56 -1.89
C PHE A 19 -16.30 -33.76 -1.56
N GLY A 20 -15.52 -34.17 -0.55
CA GLY A 20 -14.24 -33.55 -0.22
C GLY A 20 -13.20 -33.74 -1.32
N GLY A 21 -13.17 -34.93 -1.94
CA GLY A 21 -12.35 -35.21 -3.11
C GLY A 21 -12.78 -34.43 -4.34
N LEU A 22 -14.09 -34.29 -4.61
CA LEU A 22 -14.61 -33.50 -5.74
C LEU A 22 -14.28 -32.02 -5.59
N TRP A 23 -14.36 -31.48 -4.38
CA TRP A 23 -14.07 -30.06 -4.13
C TRP A 23 -12.61 -29.70 -4.39
N VAL A 24 -11.67 -30.62 -4.11
CA VAL A 24 -10.24 -30.48 -4.47
C VAL A 24 -10.02 -30.70 -5.98
N LEU A 25 -11.01 -31.25 -6.70
CA LEU A 25 -11.00 -31.54 -8.13
C LEU A 25 -11.85 -30.55 -8.96
N LEU A 26 -12.14 -29.35 -8.45
CA LEU A 26 -12.67 -28.28 -9.30
C LEU A 26 -11.52 -27.40 -9.83
N PRO A 27 -11.45 -27.16 -11.16
CA PRO A 27 -10.47 -26.23 -11.71
C PRO A 27 -10.77 -24.82 -11.20
N PRO A 28 -9.74 -24.01 -10.89
CA PRO A 28 -9.92 -22.61 -10.51
C PRO A 28 -10.55 -21.83 -11.67
N ASP A 29 -11.22 -20.73 -11.36
CA ASP A 29 -11.75 -19.81 -12.37
C ASP A 29 -10.61 -19.21 -13.22
N HIS A 30 -9.54 -18.82 -12.54
CA HIS A 30 -8.40 -18.14 -13.13
C HIS A 30 -7.09 -18.77 -12.69
N ARG A 31 -6.14 -18.86 -13.63
CA ARG A 31 -4.75 -19.23 -13.35
C ARG A 31 -3.82 -18.11 -13.80
N THR A 32 -2.98 -17.62 -12.88
CA THR A 32 -1.96 -16.60 -13.15
C THR A 32 -0.59 -17.11 -12.77
N THR A 33 0.35 -17.09 -13.73
CA THR A 33 1.77 -17.37 -13.46
C THR A 33 2.56 -16.06 -13.55
N PHE A 34 3.24 -15.71 -12.46
CA PHE A 34 4.24 -14.64 -12.45
C PHE A 34 5.55 -15.18 -13.01
N LEU A 35 6.01 -14.61 -14.12
CA LEU A 35 7.27 -14.95 -14.77
C LEU A 35 8.26 -13.80 -14.59
N VAL A 36 9.24 -14.00 -13.70
CA VAL A 36 10.12 -12.93 -13.22
C VAL A 36 11.53 -13.05 -13.80
N ASP A 37 12.06 -11.93 -14.30
CA ASP A 37 13.44 -11.77 -14.72
C ASP A 37 14.39 -11.71 -13.52
N ALA A 38 15.06 -12.82 -13.26
CA ALA A 38 16.09 -13.01 -12.24
C ALA A 38 17.52 -12.93 -12.83
N SER A 39 17.72 -12.28 -13.97
CA SER A 39 19.06 -11.94 -14.45
C SER A 39 19.77 -10.96 -13.49
N GLU A 40 21.10 -10.87 -13.60
CA GLU A 40 21.94 -10.11 -12.68
C GLU A 40 21.46 -8.66 -12.51
N SER A 41 21.19 -8.27 -11.26
CA SER A 41 20.67 -6.94 -10.95
C SER A 41 20.79 -6.57 -9.48
N ALA A 42 21.13 -5.31 -9.19
CA ALA A 42 21.25 -4.80 -7.81
C ALA A 42 19.88 -4.50 -7.16
N ASP A 43 18.88 -4.08 -7.93
CA ASP A 43 17.61 -3.58 -7.37
C ASP A 43 16.49 -4.64 -7.33
N PHE A 44 16.80 -5.94 -7.32
CA PHE A 44 15.78 -6.99 -7.51
C PHE A 44 14.68 -6.98 -6.45
N GLY A 45 14.97 -6.48 -5.25
CA GLY A 45 14.00 -6.30 -4.17
C GLY A 45 12.71 -5.57 -4.60
N GLU A 46 12.81 -4.57 -5.47
CA GLU A 46 11.64 -3.83 -5.98
C GLU A 46 10.67 -4.75 -6.75
N VAL A 47 11.19 -5.71 -7.51
CA VAL A 47 10.36 -6.69 -8.24
C VAL A 47 9.77 -7.71 -7.29
N ALA A 48 10.55 -8.21 -6.33
CA ALA A 48 10.06 -9.16 -5.34
C ALA A 48 8.87 -8.57 -4.57
N ASP A 49 8.96 -7.32 -4.14
CA ASP A 49 7.88 -6.64 -3.41
C ASP A 49 6.67 -6.35 -4.30
N ALA A 50 6.86 -5.97 -5.57
CA ALA A 50 5.75 -5.77 -6.49
C ALA A 50 5.00 -7.07 -6.83
N VAL A 51 5.74 -8.18 -7.02
CA VAL A 51 5.16 -9.51 -7.25
C VAL A 51 4.40 -9.98 -6.01
N GLY A 52 4.99 -9.86 -4.82
CA GLY A 52 4.31 -10.20 -3.56
C GLY A 52 3.04 -9.36 -3.35
N THR A 53 3.09 -8.07 -3.65
CA THR A 53 1.92 -7.19 -3.56
C THR A 53 0.84 -7.58 -4.57
N ALA A 54 1.20 -7.88 -5.82
CA ALA A 54 0.24 -8.30 -6.83
C ALA A 54 -0.43 -9.63 -6.46
N ALA A 55 0.35 -10.61 -5.99
CA ALA A 55 -0.17 -11.90 -5.54
C ALA A 55 -1.17 -11.74 -4.38
N SER A 56 -0.87 -10.89 -3.40
CA SER A 56 -1.79 -10.61 -2.27
C SER A 56 -3.07 -9.86 -2.65
N ASN A 57 -3.14 -9.27 -3.85
CA ASN A 57 -4.35 -8.62 -4.36
C ASN A 57 -5.21 -9.55 -5.23
N MET A 58 -4.81 -10.79 -5.44
CA MET A 58 -5.60 -11.78 -6.18
C MET A 58 -6.61 -12.47 -5.25
N SER A 59 -7.67 -13.03 -5.83
CA SER A 59 -8.62 -13.83 -5.07
C SER A 59 -7.94 -15.06 -4.46
N ALA A 60 -8.35 -15.46 -3.26
CA ALA A 60 -7.86 -16.69 -2.64
C ALA A 60 -8.21 -17.95 -3.45
N ASP A 61 -9.25 -17.86 -4.28
CA ASP A 61 -9.73 -18.93 -5.15
C ASP A 61 -8.98 -19.01 -6.50
N ASP A 62 -8.16 -18.00 -6.82
CA ASP A 62 -7.33 -18.01 -8.02
C ASP A 62 -6.10 -18.91 -7.84
N SER A 63 -5.73 -19.65 -8.88
CA SER A 63 -4.48 -20.41 -8.87
C SER A 63 -3.31 -19.54 -9.28
N LEU A 64 -2.38 -19.34 -8.35
CA LEU A 64 -1.18 -18.54 -8.56
C LEU A 64 0.05 -19.44 -8.62
N ALA A 65 1.02 -19.05 -9.45
CA ALA A 65 2.32 -19.69 -9.57
C ALA A 65 3.43 -18.65 -9.74
N LEU A 66 4.66 -19.02 -9.39
CA LEU A 66 5.84 -18.18 -9.58
C LEU A 66 6.94 -18.98 -10.30
N ARG A 67 7.44 -18.41 -11.39
CA ARG A 67 8.61 -18.91 -12.12
C ARG A 67 9.61 -17.77 -12.30
N ARG A 68 10.89 -18.11 -12.22
CA ARG A 68 11.98 -17.22 -12.64
C ARG A 68 12.56 -17.64 -13.98
N PHE A 69 13.11 -16.67 -14.69
CA PHE A 69 14.05 -16.88 -15.79
C PHE A 69 15.32 -16.05 -15.59
N GLY A 70 16.41 -16.42 -16.24
CA GLY A 70 17.72 -15.81 -16.06
C GLY A 70 18.79 -16.85 -15.68
N GLY A 71 20.00 -16.66 -16.18
CA GLY A 71 21.12 -17.58 -15.99
C GLY A 71 22.01 -17.70 -17.23
N ALA A 72 22.55 -18.90 -17.47
CA ALA A 72 23.29 -19.20 -18.69
C ALA A 72 22.35 -19.48 -19.88
N CYS A 73 22.81 -19.40 -21.13
CA CYS A 73 21.94 -19.63 -22.29
C CYS A 73 21.72 -21.11 -22.63
N ASP A 74 22.57 -21.99 -22.12
CA ASP A 74 22.66 -23.41 -22.48
C ASP A 74 21.96 -24.35 -21.49
N ALA A 75 21.85 -23.98 -20.20
CA ALA A 75 21.08 -24.73 -19.20
C ALA A 75 20.74 -23.90 -17.95
N GLY A 76 19.77 -24.38 -17.15
CA GLY A 76 19.51 -23.86 -15.80
C GLY A 76 18.90 -22.45 -15.73
N ASN A 77 18.35 -21.97 -16.85
CA ASN A 77 17.96 -20.58 -17.05
C ASN A 77 16.48 -20.28 -16.74
N THR A 78 15.75 -21.29 -16.25
CA THR A 78 14.41 -21.13 -15.69
C THR A 78 14.23 -22.05 -14.49
N ALA A 79 13.35 -21.66 -13.56
CA ALA A 79 12.95 -22.52 -12.44
C ALA A 79 11.54 -22.19 -11.97
N GLU A 80 10.71 -23.21 -11.78
CA GLU A 80 9.46 -23.11 -11.01
C GLU A 80 9.82 -22.95 -9.54
N LEU A 81 9.41 -21.84 -8.93
CA LEU A 81 9.69 -21.53 -7.54
C LEU A 81 8.50 -21.81 -6.64
N VAL A 82 7.30 -21.54 -7.16
CA VAL A 82 6.03 -21.89 -6.52
C VAL A 82 5.15 -22.57 -7.56
N PRO A 83 4.76 -23.84 -7.33
CA PRO A 83 3.86 -24.54 -8.24
C PRO A 83 2.46 -23.91 -8.21
N PRO A 84 1.63 -24.12 -9.26
CA PRO A 84 0.28 -23.58 -9.29
C PRO A 84 -0.58 -24.11 -8.15
N GLY A 85 -1.25 -23.20 -7.43
CA GLY A 85 -2.17 -23.53 -6.34
C GLY A 85 -2.98 -22.33 -5.86
N THR A 86 -4.09 -22.58 -5.15
CA THR A 86 -4.88 -21.54 -4.49
C THR A 86 -4.26 -21.16 -3.15
N GLY A 87 -4.51 -19.94 -2.66
CA GLY A 87 -3.94 -19.46 -1.39
C GLY A 87 -2.41 -19.23 -1.37
N GLN A 88 -1.76 -19.23 -2.54
CA GLN A 88 -0.28 -19.19 -2.66
C GLN A 88 0.35 -17.80 -2.48
N ALA A 89 -0.43 -16.75 -2.18
CA ALA A 89 0.08 -15.37 -2.16
C ALA A 89 1.27 -15.17 -1.21
N ALA A 90 1.19 -15.72 0.01
CA ALA A 90 2.27 -15.63 0.99
C ALA A 90 3.52 -16.40 0.56
N GLU A 91 3.35 -17.59 -0.03
CA GLU A 91 4.46 -18.41 -0.54
C GLU A 91 5.15 -17.72 -1.72
N ILE A 92 4.38 -17.14 -2.65
CA ILE A 92 4.92 -16.36 -3.77
C ILE A 92 5.72 -15.16 -3.28
N SER A 93 5.22 -14.42 -2.29
CA SER A 93 5.94 -13.27 -1.70
C SER A 93 7.27 -13.70 -1.08
N ALA A 94 7.27 -14.79 -0.30
CA ALA A 94 8.48 -15.34 0.30
C ALA A 94 9.48 -15.86 -0.75
N ALA A 95 9.00 -16.64 -1.71
CA ALA A 95 9.82 -17.21 -2.78
C ALA A 95 10.41 -16.12 -3.68
N ALA A 96 9.65 -15.08 -4.02
CA ALA A 96 10.13 -13.96 -4.80
C ALA A 96 11.29 -13.23 -4.09
N ARG A 97 11.17 -12.99 -2.77
CA ARG A 97 12.23 -12.36 -1.98
C ARG A 97 13.47 -13.24 -1.81
N ALA A 98 13.33 -14.56 -1.90
CA ALA A 98 14.44 -15.51 -1.81
C ALA A 98 15.23 -15.66 -3.12
N ILE A 99 14.76 -15.08 -4.23
CA ILE A 99 15.47 -15.12 -5.51
C ILE A 99 16.79 -14.36 -5.39
N THR A 100 17.88 -15.04 -5.74
CA THR A 100 19.19 -14.41 -5.93
C THR A 100 19.41 -14.19 -7.43
N PRO A 101 19.38 -12.94 -7.92
CA PRO A 101 19.50 -12.64 -9.34
C PRO A 101 20.90 -12.95 -9.86
N SER A 102 21.02 -13.59 -11.02
CA SER A 102 22.31 -13.92 -11.62
C SER A 102 22.21 -14.22 -13.12
N GLY A 103 23.32 -14.04 -13.82
CA GLY A 103 23.45 -14.40 -15.23
C GLY A 103 22.68 -13.46 -16.18
N LYS A 104 22.46 -13.95 -17.41
CA LYS A 104 21.87 -13.17 -18.51
C LYS A 104 20.35 -13.29 -18.54
N ALA A 105 19.67 -12.31 -19.12
CA ALA A 105 18.23 -12.37 -19.37
C ALA A 105 17.93 -13.41 -20.46
N THR A 106 17.15 -14.45 -20.12
CA THR A 106 16.78 -15.56 -21.01
C THR A 106 15.27 -15.61 -21.23
N LEU A 107 14.70 -14.47 -21.63
CA LEU A 107 13.25 -14.23 -21.65
C LEU A 107 12.49 -15.28 -22.48
N LEU A 108 13.00 -15.66 -23.65
CA LEU A 108 12.35 -16.66 -24.48
C LEU A 108 12.24 -18.00 -23.74
N SER A 109 13.34 -18.49 -23.15
CA SER A 109 13.31 -19.73 -22.36
C SER A 109 12.29 -19.64 -21.22
N GLY A 110 12.20 -18.48 -20.57
CA GLY A 110 11.19 -18.20 -19.54
C GLY A 110 9.77 -18.35 -20.06
N ILE A 111 9.44 -17.72 -21.19
CA ILE A 111 8.11 -17.77 -21.81
C ILE A 111 7.75 -19.21 -22.19
N LEU A 112 8.67 -19.93 -22.85
CA LEU A 112 8.43 -21.30 -23.28
C LEU A 112 8.20 -22.24 -22.09
N ALA A 113 9.01 -22.12 -21.04
CA ALA A 113 8.83 -22.88 -19.81
C ALA A 113 7.49 -22.55 -19.12
N ALA A 114 7.08 -21.27 -19.12
CA ALA A 114 5.78 -20.87 -18.58
C ALA A 114 4.61 -21.45 -19.38
N ILE A 115 4.71 -21.52 -20.72
CA ILE A 115 3.69 -22.18 -21.57
C ILE A 115 3.62 -23.68 -21.25
N ASP A 116 4.77 -24.34 -21.13
CA ASP A 116 4.85 -25.77 -20.84
C ASP A 116 4.23 -26.11 -19.47
N ASP A 117 4.23 -25.17 -18.52
CA ASP A 117 3.54 -25.35 -17.24
C ASP A 117 2.01 -25.45 -17.39
N PHE A 118 1.42 -24.96 -18.48
CA PHE A 118 0.00 -25.17 -18.80
C PHE A 118 -0.26 -26.47 -19.57
N ALA A 119 0.78 -27.11 -20.11
CA ALA A 119 0.66 -28.38 -20.82
C ALA A 119 0.48 -29.59 -19.88
N ARG A 120 0.73 -29.46 -18.56
CA ARG A 120 0.55 -30.53 -17.57
C ARG A 120 -0.94 -30.83 -17.30
N THR A 121 -1.28 -32.09 -17.06
CA THR A 121 -2.66 -32.54 -16.77
C THR A 121 -3.04 -32.26 -15.31
N TYR A 122 -4.19 -31.60 -15.10
CA TYR A 122 -5.01 -31.41 -13.87
C TYR A 122 -4.34 -31.38 -12.47
N PRO A 123 -4.65 -30.43 -11.53
CA PRO A 123 -5.53 -29.25 -11.59
C PRO A 123 -4.75 -27.96 -11.92
N PHE A 124 -4.22 -27.85 -13.14
CA PHE A 124 -3.30 -26.75 -13.47
C PHE A 124 -3.86 -25.78 -14.51
N ARG A 125 -5.18 -25.67 -14.73
CA ARG A 125 -5.73 -24.74 -15.73
C ARG A 125 -6.90 -23.97 -15.15
N GLY A 126 -6.94 -22.67 -15.42
CA GLY A 126 -8.13 -21.87 -15.20
C GLY A 126 -9.19 -22.23 -16.25
N ASP A 127 -10.45 -22.35 -15.84
CA ASP A 127 -11.56 -22.66 -16.76
C ASP A 127 -12.01 -21.43 -17.57
N LYS A 128 -11.85 -20.22 -17.01
CA LYS A 128 -12.16 -18.93 -17.67
C LYS A 128 -10.92 -18.27 -18.25
N THR A 129 -9.86 -18.11 -17.45
CA THR A 129 -8.64 -17.41 -17.92
C THR A 129 -7.35 -18.09 -17.48
N ASN A 130 -6.37 -18.11 -18.39
CA ASN A 130 -5.00 -18.57 -18.14
C ASN A 130 -4.07 -17.43 -18.55
N ARG A 131 -3.25 -16.95 -17.62
CA ARG A 131 -2.42 -15.76 -17.78
C ARG A 131 -0.97 -16.02 -17.40
N VAL A 132 -0.08 -15.36 -18.13
CA VAL A 132 1.32 -15.21 -17.74
C VAL A 132 1.63 -13.71 -17.66
N VAL A 133 1.98 -13.24 -16.46
CA VAL A 133 2.46 -11.87 -16.24
C VAL A 133 3.98 -11.91 -16.26
N VAL A 134 4.57 -11.32 -17.28
CA VAL A 134 6.01 -11.30 -17.53
C VAL A 134 6.61 -10.00 -17.01
N ILE A 135 7.60 -10.08 -16.13
CA ILE A 135 8.30 -8.93 -15.56
C ILE A 135 9.74 -8.96 -16.05
N ALA A 136 10.11 -8.01 -16.91
CA ALA A 136 11.43 -7.94 -17.57
C ALA A 136 12.26 -6.75 -17.06
N ARG A 137 13.57 -6.97 -16.85
CA ARG A 137 14.51 -5.99 -16.27
C ARG A 137 15.89 -5.93 -16.94
N GLY A 138 16.47 -7.06 -17.27
CA GLY A 138 17.81 -7.18 -17.84
C GLY A 138 17.86 -6.91 -19.35
N GLY A 139 16.70 -6.71 -19.98
CA GLY A 139 16.57 -6.45 -21.40
C GLY A 139 16.10 -7.64 -22.22
N ALA A 140 16.27 -7.51 -23.54
CA ALA A 140 16.03 -8.53 -24.55
C ALA A 140 16.58 -9.92 -24.16
N ASP A 141 16.01 -10.97 -24.74
CA ASP A 141 16.61 -12.31 -24.69
C ASP A 141 18.06 -12.27 -25.19
N ALA A 142 19.02 -12.43 -24.27
CA ALA A 142 20.45 -12.30 -24.54
C ALA A 142 21.03 -13.54 -25.25
N CYS A 143 20.18 -14.55 -25.50
CA CYS A 143 20.56 -15.83 -26.09
C CYS A 143 20.38 -15.90 -27.63
N GLY A 144 20.08 -14.76 -28.28
CA GLY A 144 20.41 -14.54 -29.69
C GLY A 144 19.47 -15.14 -30.73
N LYS A 145 18.19 -15.34 -30.43
CA LYS A 145 17.18 -15.75 -31.42
C LYS A 145 16.55 -14.55 -32.14
N SER A 146 16.17 -14.73 -33.40
CA SER A 146 15.41 -13.70 -34.15
C SER A 146 13.95 -13.63 -33.71
N ALA A 147 13.28 -12.50 -33.97
CA ALA A 147 11.87 -12.29 -33.60
C ALA A 147 10.92 -13.25 -34.34
N GLU A 148 11.23 -13.60 -35.58
CA GLU A 148 10.46 -14.56 -36.38
C GLU A 148 10.55 -15.97 -35.82
N GLU A 149 11.75 -16.42 -35.44
CA GLU A 149 11.95 -17.71 -34.77
C GLU A 149 11.23 -17.76 -33.43
N VAL A 150 11.32 -16.68 -32.64
CA VAL A 150 10.60 -16.55 -31.36
C VAL A 150 9.09 -16.72 -31.58
N ARG A 151 8.50 -16.03 -32.56
CA ARG A 151 7.06 -16.12 -32.85
C ARG A 151 6.65 -17.54 -33.25
N ALA A 152 7.43 -18.21 -34.09
CA ALA A 152 7.12 -19.57 -34.53
C ALA A 152 7.12 -20.56 -33.35
N ILE A 153 8.15 -20.50 -32.51
CA ILE A 153 8.31 -21.41 -31.35
C ILE A 153 7.20 -21.15 -30.31
N ILE A 154 6.89 -19.89 -30.01
CA ILE A 154 5.80 -19.55 -29.07
C ILE A 154 4.46 -20.11 -29.57
N LYS A 155 4.13 -19.93 -30.86
CA LYS A 155 2.88 -20.45 -31.44
C LYS A 155 2.80 -21.97 -31.37
N GLU A 156 3.89 -22.66 -31.64
CA GLU A 156 3.97 -24.12 -31.54
C GLU A 156 3.72 -24.61 -30.11
N HIS A 157 4.37 -23.99 -29.12
CA HIS A 157 4.20 -24.35 -27.72
C HIS A 157 2.78 -24.06 -27.21
N ILE A 158 2.17 -22.92 -27.57
CA ILE A 158 0.78 -22.60 -27.19
C ILE A 158 -0.19 -23.62 -27.80
N ALA A 159 -0.02 -23.96 -29.08
CA ALA A 159 -0.85 -24.95 -29.76
C ALA A 159 -0.74 -26.32 -29.08
N LYS A 160 0.47 -26.71 -28.66
CA LYS A 160 0.73 -27.95 -27.93
C LYS A 160 0.14 -27.95 -26.52
N ALA A 161 0.17 -26.81 -25.82
CA ALA A 161 -0.46 -26.66 -24.50
C ALA A 161 -1.99 -26.79 -24.59
N GLY A 162 -2.60 -26.45 -25.73
CA GLY A 162 -4.03 -26.59 -25.95
C GLY A 162 -4.88 -25.65 -25.08
N VAL A 163 -4.31 -24.52 -24.66
CA VAL A 163 -4.98 -23.47 -23.89
C VAL A 163 -4.69 -22.10 -24.50
N LYS A 164 -5.64 -21.18 -24.40
CA LYS A 164 -5.40 -19.77 -24.70
C LYS A 164 -4.70 -19.12 -23.51
N ILE A 165 -3.52 -18.54 -23.72
CA ILE A 165 -2.74 -17.85 -22.68
C ILE A 165 -2.78 -16.35 -22.97
N ASP A 166 -3.24 -15.57 -21.99
CA ASP A 166 -3.16 -14.10 -21.96
C ASP A 166 -1.77 -13.70 -21.45
N PHE A 167 -0.91 -13.21 -22.34
CA PHE A 167 0.40 -12.67 -21.96
C PHE A 167 0.30 -11.19 -21.65
N ARG A 168 0.84 -10.78 -20.50
CA ARG A 168 0.94 -9.37 -20.11
C ARG A 168 2.37 -9.05 -19.73
N PHE A 169 2.97 -8.06 -20.40
CA PHE A 169 4.37 -7.71 -20.22
C PHE A 169 4.52 -6.43 -19.42
N VAL A 170 5.42 -6.44 -18.45
CA VAL A 170 5.84 -5.28 -17.66
C VAL A 170 7.35 -5.12 -17.81
N GLY A 171 7.78 -4.01 -18.40
CA GLY A 171 9.19 -3.62 -18.49
C GLY A 171 9.54 -2.66 -17.35
N HIS A 172 10.49 -3.04 -16.50
CA HIS A 172 10.91 -2.22 -15.37
C HIS A 172 12.33 -1.69 -15.57
N LYS A 173 12.47 -0.35 -15.52
CA LYS A 173 13.75 0.37 -15.70
C LYS A 173 14.52 0.01 -16.99
N LEU A 174 13.79 -0.35 -18.05
CA LEU A 174 14.37 -0.71 -19.34
C LEU A 174 14.85 0.52 -20.13
N ASN A 175 15.97 0.37 -20.85
CA ASN A 175 16.44 1.33 -21.83
C ASN A 175 15.68 1.19 -23.18
N ARG A 176 15.91 2.11 -24.12
CA ARG A 176 15.16 2.15 -25.40
C ARG A 176 15.32 0.88 -26.24
N ASP A 177 16.51 0.32 -26.31
CA ASP A 177 16.78 -0.89 -27.11
C ASP A 177 16.11 -2.12 -26.48
N GLN A 178 16.16 -2.21 -25.15
CA GLN A 178 15.47 -3.25 -24.39
C GLN A 178 13.94 -3.17 -24.56
N VAL A 179 13.37 -1.97 -24.53
CA VAL A 179 11.94 -1.74 -24.79
C VAL A 179 11.55 -2.20 -26.20
N LYS A 180 12.38 -1.90 -27.21
CA LYS A 180 12.12 -2.33 -28.59
C LYS A 180 11.98 -3.85 -28.68
N VAL A 181 12.92 -4.59 -28.10
CA VAL A 181 12.87 -6.07 -28.14
C VAL A 181 11.72 -6.63 -27.31
N LEU A 182 11.42 -6.05 -26.15
CA LEU A 182 10.26 -6.47 -25.36
C LEU A 182 8.95 -6.30 -26.15
N ASN A 183 8.81 -5.21 -26.91
CA ASN A 183 7.66 -5.00 -27.80
C ASN A 183 7.58 -6.04 -28.91
N GLU A 184 8.72 -6.42 -29.52
CA GLU A 184 8.77 -7.45 -30.55
C GLU A 184 8.36 -8.83 -30.00
N ILE A 185 8.84 -9.20 -28.81
CA ILE A 185 8.46 -10.45 -28.13
C ILE A 185 6.99 -10.43 -27.71
N ALA A 186 6.50 -9.32 -27.17
CA ALA A 186 5.09 -9.19 -26.82
C ALA A 186 4.19 -9.33 -28.05
N ALA A 187 4.54 -8.70 -29.16
CA ALA A 187 3.83 -8.87 -30.43
C ALA A 187 3.94 -10.30 -31.00
N ALA A 188 5.05 -11.00 -30.75
CA ALA A 188 5.22 -12.40 -31.13
C ALA A 188 4.30 -13.34 -30.33
N ALA A 189 4.02 -13.00 -29.07
CA ALA A 189 3.11 -13.70 -28.18
C ALA A 189 1.63 -13.27 -28.30
N ASP A 190 1.29 -12.41 -29.27
CA ASP A 190 -0.06 -11.82 -29.43
C ASP A 190 -0.56 -11.07 -28.18
N ALA A 191 0.37 -10.45 -27.46
CA ALA A 191 0.11 -9.70 -26.24
C ALA A 191 -0.18 -8.22 -26.51
N GLN A 192 -0.78 -7.55 -25.52
CA GLN A 192 -0.86 -6.10 -25.50
C GLN A 192 0.53 -5.45 -25.41
N GLN A 193 0.61 -4.16 -25.74
CA GLN A 193 1.84 -3.41 -25.57
C GLN A 193 2.33 -3.48 -24.11
N PRO A 194 3.62 -3.80 -23.89
CA PRO A 194 4.21 -3.79 -22.56
C PRO A 194 3.96 -2.50 -21.79
N ARG A 195 3.63 -2.63 -20.50
CA ARG A 195 3.59 -1.49 -19.57
C ARG A 195 5.00 -1.21 -19.07
N LEU A 196 5.42 0.05 -19.13
CA LEU A 196 6.77 0.47 -18.76
C LEU A 196 6.76 1.23 -17.44
N THR A 197 7.67 0.90 -16.54
CA THR A 197 7.77 1.50 -15.20
C THR A 197 9.19 1.95 -14.92
N LYS A 198 9.32 3.08 -14.21
CA LYS A 198 10.63 3.70 -13.93
C LYS A 198 11.07 3.57 -12.47
N ASN A 199 10.12 3.34 -11.57
CA ASN A 199 10.36 3.25 -10.14
C ASN A 199 9.48 2.16 -9.49
N SER A 200 9.79 1.82 -8.24
CA SER A 200 9.08 0.79 -7.47
C SER A 200 7.59 1.06 -7.31
N ALA A 201 7.18 2.31 -7.06
CA ALA A 201 5.77 2.67 -6.87
C ALA A 201 4.95 2.43 -8.15
N GLU A 202 5.45 2.87 -9.30
CA GLU A 202 4.83 2.61 -10.61
C GLU A 202 4.77 1.11 -10.91
N LEU A 203 5.81 0.35 -10.55
CA LEU A 203 5.84 -1.10 -10.73
C LEU A 203 4.75 -1.79 -9.90
N VAL A 204 4.62 -1.44 -8.63
CA VAL A 204 3.59 -2.00 -7.75
C VAL A 204 2.19 -1.71 -8.31
N THR A 205 1.91 -0.46 -8.68
CA THR A 205 0.59 -0.08 -9.25
C THR A 205 0.32 -0.83 -10.56
N THR A 206 1.29 -0.84 -11.48
CA THR A 206 1.16 -1.55 -12.76
C THR A 206 0.91 -3.04 -12.53
N MET A 207 1.65 -3.66 -11.61
CA MET A 207 1.51 -5.08 -11.30
C MET A 207 0.14 -5.42 -10.73
N LYS A 208 -0.45 -4.56 -9.90
CA LYS A 208 -1.85 -4.72 -9.45
C LYS A 208 -2.80 -4.72 -10.65
N GLU A 209 -2.70 -3.74 -11.53
CA GLU A 209 -3.57 -3.60 -12.70
C GLU A 209 -3.43 -4.77 -13.69
N VAL A 210 -2.20 -5.19 -14.00
CA VAL A 210 -1.97 -6.23 -15.01
C VAL A 210 -2.22 -7.64 -14.48
N SER A 211 -2.29 -7.86 -13.17
CA SER A 211 -2.52 -9.21 -12.62
C SER A 211 -3.99 -9.58 -12.59
N VAL A 212 -4.90 -8.59 -12.48
CA VAL A 212 -6.36 -8.82 -12.38
C VAL A 212 -6.97 -9.23 -13.73
N PRO A 213 -7.84 -10.27 -13.79
CA PRO A 213 -8.60 -10.64 -14.98
C PRO A 213 -9.35 -9.46 -15.62
N ALA A 214 -9.31 -9.32 -16.95
CA ALA A 214 -9.89 -8.16 -17.64
C ALA A 214 -11.42 -8.02 -17.42
N ASP A 215 -12.10 -9.16 -17.23
CA ASP A 215 -13.51 -9.26 -16.86
C ASP A 215 -13.78 -8.86 -15.40
N LEU A 216 -12.80 -9.03 -14.50
CA LEU A 216 -12.82 -8.49 -13.15
C LEU A 216 -12.39 -7.02 -13.10
N VAL A 217 -11.50 -6.54 -13.97
CA VAL A 217 -11.18 -5.09 -14.08
C VAL A 217 -12.44 -4.29 -14.44
N ALA A 218 -13.37 -4.85 -15.21
CA ALA A 218 -14.64 -4.17 -15.51
C ALA A 218 -15.66 -4.20 -14.36
N LYS A 219 -15.48 -5.04 -13.33
CA LYS A 219 -16.39 -5.19 -12.17
C LYS A 219 -15.80 -4.73 -10.84
N GLU A 220 -14.48 -4.70 -10.71
CA GLU A 220 -13.72 -4.43 -9.50
C GLU A 220 -12.50 -3.54 -9.79
N VAL A 221 -12.69 -2.45 -10.53
CA VAL A 221 -12.02 -1.24 -10.04
C VAL A 221 -12.79 -0.87 -8.77
N LYS A 222 -12.37 -1.40 -7.61
CA LYS A 222 -12.57 -0.66 -6.37
C LYS A 222 -11.79 0.62 -6.60
N THR A 223 -12.46 1.61 -7.18
CA THR A 223 -12.03 3.00 -7.18
C THR A 223 -11.56 3.27 -5.75
N SER A 224 -10.42 3.91 -5.57
CA SER A 224 -9.89 4.15 -4.24
C SER A 224 -11.02 4.67 -3.34
N PRO A 225 -11.08 4.34 -2.05
CA PRO A 225 -12.03 4.96 -1.13
C PRO A 225 -12.15 6.48 -1.32
N CYS A 226 -11.05 7.16 -1.66
CA CYS A 226 -11.02 8.57 -2.01
C CYS A 226 -11.75 8.91 -3.32
N ASP A 227 -11.61 8.10 -4.36
CA ASP A 227 -12.32 8.26 -5.63
C ASP A 227 -13.84 8.10 -5.46
N ALA A 228 -14.27 7.26 -4.50
CA ALA A 228 -15.67 7.05 -4.15
C ALA A 228 -16.22 8.12 -3.20
N ALA A 229 -15.39 9.04 -2.69
CA ALA A 229 -15.79 9.99 -1.67
C ALA A 229 -16.47 11.23 -2.26
N THR A 230 -17.77 11.12 -2.52
CA THR A 230 -18.60 12.24 -3.01
C THR A 230 -19.41 12.88 -1.88
N PRO A 231 -19.90 14.13 -2.06
CA PRO A 231 -20.79 14.76 -1.08
C PRO A 231 -22.01 13.91 -0.72
N GLU A 232 -22.57 13.18 -1.69
CA GLU A 232 -23.73 12.31 -1.50
C GLU A 232 -23.39 11.10 -0.63
N VAL A 233 -22.21 10.51 -0.85
CA VAL A 233 -21.70 9.38 -0.03
C VAL A 233 -21.48 9.84 1.41
N LEU A 234 -20.87 11.01 1.61
CA LEU A 234 -20.66 11.57 2.95
C LEU A 234 -21.98 11.97 3.62
N LEU A 235 -22.94 12.51 2.88
CA LEU A 235 -24.26 12.85 3.39
C LEU A 235 -25.06 11.62 3.84
N ALA A 236 -24.87 10.49 3.14
CA ALA A 236 -25.44 9.21 3.53
C ALA A 236 -24.77 8.65 4.80
N ALA A 237 -23.46 8.84 4.95
CA ALA A 237 -22.71 8.41 6.14
C ALA A 237 -23.00 9.28 7.38
N HIS A 238 -23.09 10.60 7.20
CA HIS A 238 -23.38 11.56 8.27
C HIS A 238 -24.10 12.79 7.73
N LYS A 239 -25.33 13.04 8.20
CA LYS A 239 -26.03 14.28 7.89
C LYS A 239 -25.52 15.39 8.80
N PRO A 240 -25.04 16.52 8.25
CA PRO A 240 -24.68 17.69 9.06
C PRO A 240 -25.85 18.13 9.93
N GLN A 241 -25.55 18.68 11.10
CA GLN A 241 -26.58 19.16 12.03
C GLN A 241 -27.35 20.38 11.49
N VAL A 242 -26.77 21.09 10.53
CA VAL A 242 -27.39 22.25 9.87
C VAL A 242 -28.31 21.75 8.77
N ASP A 243 -29.61 22.04 8.90
CA ASP A 243 -30.60 21.62 7.90
C ASP A 243 -30.30 22.24 6.53
N GLY A 244 -30.39 21.41 5.48
CA GLY A 244 -30.04 21.78 4.11
C GLY A 244 -28.54 21.91 3.81
N ALA A 245 -27.63 21.70 4.77
CA ALA A 245 -26.20 21.76 4.52
C ALA A 245 -25.71 20.59 3.64
N ARG A 246 -24.69 20.87 2.83
CA ARG A 246 -24.04 19.92 1.93
C ARG A 246 -22.54 19.92 2.14
N TYR A 247 -21.90 18.78 1.90
CA TYR A 247 -20.45 18.69 1.91
C TYR A 247 -19.84 19.24 0.61
N PHE A 248 -18.69 19.89 0.72
CA PHE A 248 -17.85 20.35 -0.39
C PHE A 248 -16.38 20.44 0.06
N ASP A 249 -15.49 20.80 -0.86
CA ASP A 249 -14.03 20.90 -0.62
C ASP A 249 -13.47 19.64 0.06
N ILE A 250 -13.83 18.49 -0.52
CA ILE A 250 -13.46 17.17 -0.02
C ILE A 250 -11.98 16.92 -0.30
N LYS A 251 -11.20 16.73 0.75
CA LYS A 251 -9.78 16.37 0.70
C LYS A 251 -9.60 14.98 1.28
N CYS A 252 -9.18 14.04 0.46
CA CYS A 252 -8.94 12.67 0.88
C CYS A 252 -7.44 12.35 0.88
N GLU A 253 -6.98 11.67 1.92
CA GLU A 253 -5.58 11.32 2.12
C GLU A 253 -5.43 9.88 2.55
N GLN A 254 -4.40 9.23 2.02
CA GLN A 254 -4.00 7.85 2.34
C GLN A 254 -5.13 6.81 2.12
N ASP A 255 -6.10 7.07 1.24
CA ASP A 255 -7.26 6.19 1.01
C ASP A 255 -8.04 5.84 2.28
N ARG A 256 -7.90 6.67 3.32
CA ARG A 256 -8.35 6.35 4.67
C ARG A 256 -8.95 7.53 5.40
N TYR A 257 -8.41 8.74 5.22
CA TYR A 257 -8.88 9.90 5.97
C TYR A 257 -9.45 10.92 5.01
N LEU A 258 -10.52 11.57 5.43
CA LEU A 258 -11.18 12.59 4.62
C LEU A 258 -11.55 13.79 5.47
N LEU A 259 -11.27 14.97 4.94
CA LEU A 259 -11.72 16.26 5.47
C LEU A 259 -12.71 16.88 4.47
N ALA A 260 -13.87 17.28 4.96
CA ALA A 260 -14.89 17.98 4.17
C ALA A 260 -15.37 19.24 4.89
N LYS A 261 -15.81 20.22 4.12
CA LYS A 261 -16.54 21.39 4.64
C LYS A 261 -18.03 21.18 4.43
N ALA A 262 -18.84 21.59 5.40
CA ALA A 262 -20.29 21.51 5.33
C ALA A 262 -20.92 22.88 5.58
N ASN A 263 -21.76 23.33 4.64
CA ASN A 263 -22.50 24.59 4.75
C ASN A 263 -23.77 24.56 3.89
N ASN A 264 -24.69 25.50 4.10
CA ASN A 264 -25.91 25.69 3.30
C ASN A 264 -25.64 26.46 1.99
N GLU A 265 -24.70 27.40 2.00
CA GLU A 265 -24.26 28.22 0.86
C GLU A 265 -22.72 28.32 0.86
N GLN A 266 -22.10 28.26 -0.33
CA GLN A 266 -20.64 28.16 -0.52
C GLN A 266 -19.84 29.45 -0.18
N ARG A 267 -20.34 30.35 0.70
CA ARG A 267 -19.81 31.72 0.84
C ARG A 267 -19.67 32.31 2.25
N PHE A 268 -19.91 31.57 3.32
CA PHE A 268 -19.80 32.11 4.67
C PHE A 268 -18.54 31.63 5.41
N SER A 269 -18.06 32.46 6.34
CA SER A 269 -16.95 32.21 7.27
C SER A 269 -17.19 31.09 8.28
N ASP A 270 -18.38 30.47 8.27
CA ASP A 270 -18.89 29.55 9.29
C ASP A 270 -18.99 28.12 8.72
N ASP A 271 -18.03 27.73 7.88
CA ASP A 271 -17.95 26.36 7.36
C ASP A 271 -17.72 25.38 8.51
N LEU A 272 -18.64 24.42 8.67
CA LEU A 272 -18.45 23.32 9.59
C LEU A 272 -17.45 22.34 8.97
N ILE A 273 -16.34 22.07 9.64
CA ILE A 273 -15.36 21.09 9.17
C ILE A 273 -15.75 19.72 9.71
N ALA A 274 -15.73 18.70 8.86
CA ALA A 274 -16.02 17.32 9.23
C ALA A 274 -14.89 16.39 8.78
N VAL A 275 -14.54 15.45 9.65
CA VAL A 275 -13.50 14.44 9.41
C VAL A 275 -14.13 13.06 9.41
N PHE A 276 -13.72 12.25 8.44
CA PHE A 276 -14.15 10.88 8.25
C PHE A 276 -12.94 9.94 8.18
N GLU A 277 -13.14 8.70 8.60
CA GLU A 277 -12.20 7.59 8.44
C GLU A 277 -12.87 6.46 7.67
N PHE A 278 -12.20 5.94 6.65
CA PHE A 278 -12.64 4.78 5.90
C PHE A 278 -12.29 3.52 6.68
N LYS A 279 -13.31 2.80 7.13
CA LYS A 279 -13.19 1.58 7.92
C LYS A 279 -14.35 0.65 7.63
N ASP A 280 -14.07 -0.65 7.58
CA ASP A 280 -15.09 -1.69 7.32
C ASP A 280 -15.86 -1.44 6.01
N ASP A 281 -15.13 -1.06 4.95
CA ASP A 281 -15.64 -0.70 3.61
C ASP A 281 -16.65 0.49 3.60
N THR A 282 -16.66 1.33 4.64
CA THR A 282 -17.54 2.50 4.74
C THR A 282 -16.83 3.72 5.30
N TRP A 283 -17.25 4.92 4.88
CA TRP A 283 -16.81 6.17 5.50
C TRP A 283 -17.53 6.36 6.84
N GLN A 284 -16.75 6.36 7.92
CA GLN A 284 -17.25 6.58 9.28
C GLN A 284 -16.94 8.00 9.73
N TYR A 285 -17.92 8.66 10.33
CA TYR A 285 -17.75 9.99 10.91
C TYR A 285 -16.85 9.92 12.15
N VAL A 286 -15.85 10.81 12.22
CA VAL A 286 -14.94 10.93 13.36
C VAL A 286 -15.33 12.13 14.21
N VAL A 287 -15.32 13.33 13.63
CA VAL A 287 -15.56 14.58 14.35
C VAL A 287 -15.96 15.70 13.39
N ALA A 288 -16.75 16.67 13.87
CA ALA A 288 -17.04 17.91 13.17
C ALA A 288 -17.13 19.09 14.14
N GLY A 289 -16.78 20.27 13.63
CA GLY A 289 -16.69 21.50 14.39
C GLY A 289 -15.95 22.59 13.62
N THR A 290 -15.97 23.80 14.15
CA THR A 290 -15.07 24.89 13.72
C THR A 290 -13.65 24.69 14.28
N ASP A 291 -13.57 23.97 15.39
CA ASP A 291 -12.35 23.64 16.13
C ASP A 291 -12.33 22.12 16.35
N LEU A 292 -11.38 21.43 15.70
CA LEU A 292 -11.34 19.96 15.69
C LEU A 292 -10.24 19.42 16.58
N PRO A 293 -10.51 18.48 17.52
CA PRO A 293 -9.43 17.76 18.19
C PRO A 293 -8.65 16.91 17.18
N CYS A 294 -7.34 16.79 17.35
CA CYS A 294 -6.51 16.00 16.44
C CYS A 294 -6.87 14.51 16.42
N GLY A 295 -7.35 13.99 17.56
CA GLY A 295 -7.79 12.61 17.71
C GLY A 295 -6.75 11.59 17.26
N GLN A 296 -7.19 10.57 16.52
CA GLN A 296 -6.33 9.50 16.00
C GLN A 296 -5.82 9.77 14.57
N VAL A 297 -6.13 10.93 13.98
CA VAL A 297 -5.71 11.25 12.61
C VAL A 297 -4.21 11.57 12.61
N PRO A 298 -3.41 10.92 11.75
CA PRO A 298 -1.97 11.14 11.70
C PRO A 298 -1.57 12.59 11.43
N LYS A 299 -0.43 13.01 11.99
CA LYS A 299 0.15 14.35 11.82
C LYS A 299 0.29 14.77 10.36
N ASP A 300 0.85 13.88 9.55
CA ASP A 300 1.14 14.15 8.15
C ASP A 300 -0.13 14.35 7.33
N VAL A 301 -1.24 13.70 7.71
CA VAL A 301 -2.56 13.91 7.11
C VAL A 301 -3.07 15.33 7.39
N TRP A 302 -3.03 15.78 8.65
CA TRP A 302 -3.40 17.15 9.02
C TRP A 302 -2.56 18.19 8.29
N GLN A 303 -1.25 17.95 8.17
CA GLN A 303 -0.33 18.83 7.44
C GLN A 303 -0.67 18.94 5.96
N LYS A 304 -1.02 17.82 5.30
CA LYS A 304 -1.40 17.82 3.88
C LYS A 304 -2.73 18.54 3.62
N TRP A 305 -3.68 18.44 4.55
CA TRP A 305 -4.93 19.19 4.46
C TRP A 305 -4.75 20.69 4.64
N ASP A 306 -3.58 21.12 5.11
CA ASP A 306 -3.31 22.49 5.57
C ASP A 306 -4.36 22.94 6.61
N PHE A 307 -4.73 22.01 7.49
CA PHE A 307 -5.74 22.22 8.53
C PHE A 307 -5.12 22.02 9.92
N ARG A 308 -5.55 22.86 10.88
CA ARG A 308 -5.06 22.79 12.26
C ARG A 308 -6.10 22.12 13.13
N CYS A 309 -5.65 21.15 13.89
CA CYS A 309 -6.43 20.52 14.93
C CYS A 309 -5.93 20.98 16.31
N ASN A 310 -6.81 20.88 17.30
CA ASN A 310 -6.54 21.14 18.70
C ASN A 310 -5.90 19.92 19.34
N PHE A 311 -4.77 20.16 20.00
CA PHE A 311 -4.06 19.13 20.77
C PHE A 311 -4.64 19.05 22.16
N ASP A 312 -4.92 17.82 22.61
CA ASP A 312 -5.03 17.58 24.04
C ASP A 312 -3.64 17.76 24.66
N PRO A 313 -3.52 18.53 25.76
CA PRO A 313 -2.23 18.70 26.42
C PRO A 313 -1.60 17.36 26.82
N VAL A 314 -0.33 17.16 26.47
CA VAL A 314 0.42 15.94 26.80
C VAL A 314 1.40 16.22 27.92
N VAL A 315 1.21 15.57 29.06
CA VAL A 315 2.15 15.64 30.18
C VAL A 315 3.34 14.73 29.89
N CYS A 316 4.49 15.34 29.60
CA CYS A 316 5.73 14.65 29.24
C CYS A 316 6.63 14.32 30.43
N ARG A 317 6.55 15.14 31.47
CA ARG A 317 7.15 14.89 32.78
C ARG A 317 6.15 15.37 33.83
N ASP A 318 5.98 14.61 34.90
CA ASP A 318 5.07 14.95 36.00
C ASP A 318 5.83 15.27 37.30
N GLY A 319 5.18 15.91 38.27
CA GLY A 319 5.76 16.31 39.56
C GLY A 319 6.34 17.74 39.60
N GLU A 320 7.33 17.98 40.46
CA GLU A 320 7.89 19.35 40.70
C GLU A 320 8.52 19.99 39.45
N SER A 321 8.91 19.19 38.46
CA SER A 321 9.43 19.65 37.17
C SER A 321 8.49 19.28 36.03
N LYS A 322 7.19 19.50 36.23
CA LYS A 322 6.16 19.15 35.25
C LYS A 322 6.43 19.84 33.91
N ILE A 323 6.33 19.09 32.83
CA ILE A 323 6.50 19.57 31.46
C ILE A 323 5.32 19.08 30.65
N THR A 324 4.59 20.01 30.05
CA THR A 324 3.37 19.73 29.29
C THR A 324 3.50 20.32 27.89
N VAL A 325 3.28 19.52 26.85
CA VAL A 325 3.11 20.04 25.48
C VAL A 325 1.66 20.48 25.35
N LEU A 326 1.44 21.79 25.19
CA LEU A 326 0.11 22.38 25.05
C LEU A 326 -0.34 22.43 23.60
N GLU A 327 0.58 22.70 22.68
CA GLU A 327 0.28 22.86 21.26
C GLU A 327 1.41 22.31 20.39
N GLY A 328 1.05 21.95 19.16
CA GLY A 328 1.98 21.55 18.12
C GLY A 328 2.54 20.15 18.30
N TRP A 329 3.41 19.77 17.38
CA TRP A 329 3.86 18.39 17.24
C TRP A 329 5.30 18.23 17.75
N VAL A 330 5.44 18.26 19.07
CA VAL A 330 6.71 18.06 19.77
C VAL A 330 6.62 16.80 20.59
N ASP A 331 7.56 15.89 20.39
CA ASP A 331 7.65 14.70 21.24
C ASP A 331 8.16 15.06 22.64
N CYS A 332 7.87 14.19 23.62
CA CYS A 332 8.23 14.46 25.00
C CYS A 332 9.73 14.56 25.25
N THR A 333 10.57 13.92 24.44
CA THR A 333 12.03 14.02 24.59
C THR A 333 12.51 15.42 24.23
N ALA A 334 12.03 15.96 23.11
CA ALA A 334 12.33 17.32 22.67
C ALA A 334 11.73 18.38 23.59
N ALA A 335 10.49 18.18 24.07
CA ALA A 335 9.87 19.07 25.06
C ALA A 335 10.66 19.13 26.36
N ILE A 336 11.14 17.97 26.82
CA ILE A 336 11.99 17.86 28.00
C ILE A 336 13.34 18.53 27.79
N ASP A 337 14.03 18.27 26.67
CA ASP A 337 15.34 18.86 26.38
C ASP A 337 15.26 20.39 26.34
N ILE A 338 14.26 20.98 25.68
CA ILE A 338 14.15 22.44 25.63
C ILE A 338 13.82 23.04 27.01
N ALA A 339 12.98 22.37 27.80
CA ALA A 339 12.66 22.80 29.15
C ALA A 339 13.87 22.77 30.08
N ASP A 340 14.64 21.68 30.04
CA ASP A 340 15.84 21.51 30.87
C ASP A 340 16.93 22.52 30.47
N ARG A 341 17.11 22.79 29.16
CA ARG A 341 18.01 23.85 28.68
C ARG A 341 17.60 25.24 29.14
N TYR A 342 16.31 25.54 29.10
CA TYR A 342 15.81 26.84 29.53
C TYR A 342 15.99 27.04 31.04
N ASN A 343 15.68 26.03 31.85
CA ASN A 343 15.94 26.07 33.29
C ASN A 343 17.44 26.24 33.59
N ALA A 344 18.32 25.54 32.85
CA ALA A 344 19.76 25.72 32.98
C ALA A 344 20.20 27.15 32.61
N ALA A 345 19.62 27.74 31.56
CA ALA A 345 19.91 29.11 31.15
C ALA A 345 19.45 30.14 32.20
N ILE A 346 18.30 29.94 32.85
CA ILE A 346 17.85 30.78 33.98
C ILE A 346 18.85 30.68 35.14
N ASN A 347 19.22 29.46 35.54
CA ASN A 347 20.16 29.24 36.65
C ASN A 347 21.56 29.82 36.37
N ALA A 348 21.98 29.81 35.10
CA ALA A 348 23.21 30.43 34.64
C ALA A 348 23.11 31.94 34.41
N GLN A 349 21.98 32.57 34.73
CA GLN A 349 21.71 34.00 34.51
C GLN A 349 21.86 34.45 33.05
N GLN A 350 21.57 33.55 32.11
CA GLN A 350 21.61 33.81 30.66
C GLN A 350 20.26 34.27 30.10
N ALA A 351 19.18 34.06 30.85
CA ALA A 351 17.85 34.59 30.53
C ALA A 351 17.78 36.10 30.82
N GLN A 352 17.10 36.86 29.95
CA GLN A 352 17.15 38.32 29.96
C GLN A 352 15.90 38.95 30.58
N GLY A 353 16.11 39.98 31.41
CA GLY A 353 15.05 40.82 31.96
C GLY A 353 14.13 40.10 32.95
N GLN A 354 13.06 40.78 33.36
CA GLN A 354 12.10 40.26 34.34
C GLN A 354 11.24 39.12 33.79
N GLY A 355 11.03 39.07 32.47
CA GLY A 355 10.32 37.99 31.78
C GLY A 355 11.18 36.76 31.47
N LEU A 356 12.44 36.70 31.96
CA LEU A 356 13.36 35.58 31.75
C LEU A 356 13.47 35.15 30.28
N PHE A 357 13.56 36.10 29.35
CA PHE A 357 13.57 35.79 27.93
C PHE A 357 14.83 35.02 27.52
N TRP A 358 14.66 33.89 26.86
CA TRP A 358 15.75 33.08 26.34
C TRP A 358 15.41 32.50 24.98
N THR A 359 16.36 32.51 24.06
CA THR A 359 16.18 31.99 22.69
C THR A 359 17.24 30.96 22.37
N TYR A 360 16.83 29.90 21.68
CA TYR A 360 17.72 28.83 21.24
C TYR A 360 17.22 28.20 19.94
N GLY A 361 17.94 28.46 18.85
CA GLY A 361 17.49 28.08 17.51
C GLY A 361 16.14 28.71 17.19
N GLU A 362 15.14 27.87 16.93
CA GLU A 362 13.76 28.28 16.63
C GLU A 362 12.88 28.48 17.87
N TRP A 363 13.40 28.17 19.05
CA TRP A 363 12.69 28.28 20.32
C TRP A 363 12.85 29.65 20.95
N SER A 364 11.74 30.15 21.48
CA SER A 364 11.68 31.33 22.32
C SER A 364 10.96 30.97 23.61
N CYS A 365 11.68 31.04 24.72
CA CYS A 365 11.18 30.76 26.05
C CYS A 365 11.09 32.03 26.87
N SER A 366 10.08 32.12 27.71
CA SER A 366 9.85 33.26 28.58
C SER A 366 8.93 32.90 29.73
N TRP A 367 8.93 33.76 30.74
CA TRP A 367 7.86 33.87 31.71
C TRP A 367 6.77 34.81 31.15
N PRO A 368 5.61 34.29 30.71
CA PRO A 368 4.58 35.13 30.11
C PRO A 368 3.89 36.00 31.15
N TYR A 369 3.40 37.16 30.71
CA TYR A 369 2.46 37.99 31.46
C TYR A 369 1.04 37.54 31.10
N GLU A 370 0.23 37.19 32.10
CA GLU A 370 -1.17 36.84 31.94
C GLU A 370 -2.06 37.72 32.82
N ASP A 371 -3.10 38.31 32.21
CA ASP A 371 -3.96 39.27 32.88
C ASP A 371 -4.64 38.63 34.11
N GLY A 372 -4.55 39.32 35.24
CA GLY A 372 -5.17 38.88 36.50
C GLY A 372 -4.37 37.87 37.32
N LEU A 373 -3.16 37.49 36.89
CA LEU A 373 -2.27 36.58 37.63
C LEU A 373 -0.95 37.25 37.97
N ALA A 374 -0.43 37.00 39.18
CA ALA A 374 0.93 37.39 39.54
C ALA A 374 1.93 36.49 38.81
N HIS A 375 3.14 36.99 38.54
CA HIS A 375 4.18 36.19 37.86
C HIS A 375 4.39 34.81 38.50
N SER A 376 4.51 34.76 39.83
CA SER A 376 4.70 33.50 40.58
C SER A 376 3.58 32.48 40.39
N GLN A 377 2.43 32.88 39.85
CA GLN A 377 1.27 32.03 39.58
C GLN A 377 1.25 31.46 38.16
N VAL A 378 2.06 32.01 37.24
CA VAL A 378 2.04 31.65 35.82
C VAL A 378 3.23 30.74 35.50
N PRO A 379 3.01 29.59 34.84
CA PRO A 379 4.10 28.70 34.46
C PRO A 379 4.96 29.29 33.34
N LEU A 380 6.21 28.84 33.25
CA LEU A 380 7.13 29.20 32.17
C LEU A 380 6.67 28.56 30.85
N LYS A 381 6.91 29.22 29.71
CA LYS A 381 6.51 28.71 28.38
C LYS A 381 7.65 28.82 27.37
N CYS A 382 7.76 27.82 26.50
CA CYS A 382 8.66 27.77 25.35
C CYS A 382 7.85 27.57 24.07
N GLY A 383 7.96 28.50 23.13
CA GLY A 383 7.31 28.45 21.82
C GLY A 383 8.31 28.21 20.69
N ARG A 384 7.99 27.31 19.74
CA ARG A 384 8.78 27.09 18.51
C ARG A 384 8.11 27.75 17.32
N LYS A 385 8.83 28.58 16.57
CA LYS A 385 8.22 29.39 15.49
C LYS A 385 7.75 28.59 14.27
N SER A 386 8.48 27.53 13.90
CA SER A 386 8.25 26.77 12.65
C SER A 386 6.90 26.07 12.62
N ASP A 387 6.45 25.56 13.76
CA ASP A 387 5.20 24.81 13.88
C ASP A 387 4.30 25.29 15.02
N ARG A 388 4.64 26.43 15.63
CA ARG A 388 3.95 27.03 16.79
C ARG A 388 3.81 26.08 17.97
N ALA A 389 4.70 25.11 18.11
CA ALA A 389 4.65 24.22 19.25
C ALA A 389 4.85 24.99 20.56
N LEU A 390 4.08 24.65 21.58
CA LEU A 390 4.06 25.32 22.87
C LEU A 390 4.30 24.29 23.98
N VAL A 391 5.37 24.49 24.73
CA VAL A 391 5.74 23.68 25.89
C VAL A 391 5.59 24.53 27.14
N GLN A 392 4.83 24.05 28.11
CA GLN A 392 4.68 24.61 29.44
C GLN A 392 5.59 23.90 30.43
N ILE A 393 6.22 24.66 31.32
CA ILE A 393 7.11 24.18 32.37
C ILE A 393 6.55 24.64 33.72
N GLY A 394 6.14 23.67 34.54
CA GLY A 394 5.38 23.87 35.75
C GLY A 394 3.86 23.91 35.54
N ASP A 395 3.14 24.13 36.63
CA ASP A 395 1.69 24.36 36.67
C ASP A 395 1.39 25.75 37.22
N TYR A 396 0.17 26.22 36.97
CA TYR A 396 -0.37 27.40 37.64
C TYR A 396 -0.35 27.23 39.16
N GLN A 397 0.07 28.27 39.88
CA GLN A 397 0.05 28.30 41.34
C GLN A 397 -1.10 29.20 41.80
N TRP A 398 -2.02 28.67 42.60
CA TRP A 398 -3.24 29.36 43.04
C TRP A 398 -3.12 29.87 44.47
#